data_AF-F4QR77-F1
#
_entry.id   AF-F4QR77-F1
#
_cell.length_a   1.000
_cell.length_b   1.000
_cell.length_c   1.000
_cell.angle_alpha   90.00
_cell.angle_beta   90.00
_cell.angle_gamma   90.00
#
_symmetry.space_group_name_H-M   'P 1'
#
loop_
_entity.id
_entity.type
_entity.pdbx_description
1 polymer ?
#
loop_
_entity_poly.entity_id
_entity_poly.type
_entity_poly.pdbx_seq_one_letter_code
_entity_poly.pdbx_strand_id
1 'polypeptide(L)'
;MRPALFLIPLLMLSACGPSEKPADVATAAEAQAVQAFVSSSGPQLTFVDSSEMAGSCRLEIGDEEARKLVKRCTLLSPPTHPPCHVDNSCKMIHDEIKRACEQLPINRQLPAECG
;
A
#
# COMPACT_ATOMS: atom_id res chain seq x y z
N MET A 1 -42.85 -9.70 -28.56
CA MET A 1 -42.20 -8.96 -29.68
C MET A 1 -41.21 -7.96 -29.08
N ARG A 2 -39.97 -7.93 -29.59
CA ARG A 2 -38.99 -6.82 -29.50
C ARG A 2 -39.13 -5.97 -30.79
N PRO A 3 -38.70 -4.68 -30.91
CA PRO A 3 -37.47 -4.05 -30.41
C PRO A 3 -37.76 -2.66 -29.73
N ALA A 4 -36.86 -1.69 -29.49
CA ALA A 4 -35.44 -1.44 -29.84
C ALA A 4 -34.74 -0.76 -28.63
N LEU A 5 -33.43 -0.85 -28.36
CA LEU A 5 -32.25 -0.57 -29.20
C LEU A 5 -32.21 0.85 -29.79
N PHE A 6 -31.81 1.83 -28.96
CA PHE A 6 -31.24 3.09 -29.41
C PHE A 6 -29.75 3.15 -29.05
N LEU A 7 -28.91 2.82 -30.04
CA LEU A 7 -27.57 3.41 -30.18
C LEU A 7 -27.72 4.88 -30.62
N ILE A 8 -26.80 5.78 -30.21
CA ILE A 8 -26.37 7.05 -30.86
C ILE A 8 -25.62 7.93 -29.82
N PRO A 9 -24.50 8.61 -30.14
CA PRO A 9 -23.32 8.16 -30.87
C PRO A 9 -22.02 8.54 -30.10
N LEU A 10 -20.93 8.85 -30.81
CA LEU A 10 -19.55 8.95 -30.31
C LEU A 10 -18.94 10.37 -30.52
N LEU A 11 -17.92 10.73 -29.72
CA LEU A 11 -16.98 11.89 -29.86
C LEU A 11 -17.58 13.29 -29.65
N MET A 12 -16.90 14.23 -28.96
CA MET A 12 -15.68 14.88 -29.46
C MET A 12 -14.78 15.57 -28.38
N LEU A 13 -13.48 15.57 -28.69
CA LEU A 13 -12.46 16.59 -28.37
C LEU A 13 -12.11 16.90 -26.89
N SER A 14 -11.02 16.27 -26.42
CA SER A 14 -10.07 16.88 -25.47
C SER A 14 -8.67 16.75 -26.06
N ALA A 15 -8.16 17.83 -26.66
CA ALA A 15 -6.86 17.87 -27.30
C ALA A 15 -5.84 18.53 -26.37
N CYS A 16 -4.83 17.77 -25.93
CA CYS A 16 -3.52 18.32 -25.62
C CYS A 16 -2.47 17.21 -25.74
N GLY A 17 -1.66 17.28 -26.79
CA GLY A 17 -0.51 16.40 -26.99
C GLY A 17 0.67 17.24 -27.49
N PRO A 18 1.84 17.21 -26.83
CA PRO A 18 3.04 17.86 -27.34
C PRO A 18 3.53 17.13 -28.59
N SER A 19 3.70 17.87 -29.67
CA SER A 19 3.99 17.34 -31.01
C SER A 19 5.40 17.75 -31.45
N GLU A 20 6.44 17.03 -31.03
CA GLU A 20 7.80 17.18 -31.58
C GLU A 20 8.52 15.81 -31.68
N LYS A 21 9.12 15.53 -32.85
CA LYS A 21 9.98 14.37 -33.15
C LYS A 21 10.65 14.59 -34.52
N PRO A 22 11.89 14.13 -34.79
CA PRO A 22 13.08 13.95 -33.93
C PRO A 22 14.18 14.95 -34.42
N ALA A 23 15.50 14.81 -34.25
CA ALA A 23 16.41 13.90 -33.54
C ALA A 23 17.75 14.63 -33.30
N ASP A 24 18.57 14.16 -32.36
CA ASP A 24 19.95 13.75 -32.68
C ASP A 24 20.53 12.83 -31.58
N VAL A 25 21.58 12.08 -31.91
CA VAL A 25 22.24 11.12 -31.02
C VAL A 25 23.46 11.74 -30.35
N ALA A 26 23.40 11.95 -29.02
CA ALA A 26 24.58 12.25 -28.22
C ALA A 26 24.51 11.59 -26.83
N THR A 27 25.54 10.79 -26.55
CA THR A 27 26.13 10.63 -25.20
C THR A 27 25.25 10.02 -24.10
N ALA A 28 25.11 8.69 -24.12
CA ALA A 28 24.68 7.88 -22.98
C ALA A 28 25.72 7.80 -21.82
N ALA A 29 26.53 8.86 -21.62
CA ALA A 29 27.59 8.90 -20.59
C ALA A 29 27.30 9.88 -19.43
N GLU A 30 26.35 10.81 -19.58
CA GLU A 30 26.10 11.85 -18.56
C GLU A 30 24.99 11.49 -17.55
N ALA A 31 24.27 10.39 -17.76
CA ALA A 31 23.28 9.88 -16.81
C ALA A 31 23.90 9.35 -15.48
N GLN A 32 25.21 9.11 -15.45
CA GLN A 32 25.91 8.54 -14.29
C GLN A 32 26.44 9.59 -13.30
N ALA A 33 26.61 10.85 -13.71
CA ALA A 33 27.04 11.93 -12.82
C ALA A 33 25.94 12.36 -11.82
N VAL A 34 24.67 12.17 -12.21
CA VAL A 34 23.49 12.56 -11.41
C VAL A 34 23.26 11.62 -10.22
N GLN A 35 23.68 10.34 -10.31
CA GLN A 35 23.54 9.38 -9.20
C GLN A 35 24.60 9.55 -8.11
N ALA A 36 25.68 10.30 -8.36
CA ALA A 36 26.75 10.51 -7.39
C ALA A 36 26.42 11.55 -6.29
N PHE A 37 25.52 12.52 -6.57
CA PHE A 37 25.24 13.60 -5.61
C PHE A 37 24.17 13.28 -4.56
N VAL A 38 23.32 12.26 -4.78
CA VAL A 38 22.31 11.83 -3.79
C VAL A 38 22.92 11.14 -2.56
N SER A 39 24.23 10.88 -2.56
CA SER A 39 24.99 10.47 -1.36
C SER A 39 25.40 11.64 -0.45
N SER A 40 25.05 12.89 -0.78
CA SER A 40 25.43 14.09 -0.01
C SER A 40 24.29 14.62 0.86
N SER A 41 24.21 14.10 2.10
CA SER A 41 23.84 14.84 3.33
C SER A 41 22.74 15.91 3.27
N GLY A 42 21.66 15.67 2.52
CA GLY A 42 20.44 16.49 2.58
C GLY A 42 19.51 16.04 3.72
N PRO A 43 18.59 16.90 4.22
CA PRO A 43 17.53 16.45 5.10
C PRO A 43 16.64 15.44 4.36
N GLN A 44 16.77 14.16 4.72
CA GLN A 44 15.94 13.10 4.16
C GLN A 44 14.52 13.31 4.66
N LEU A 45 13.60 13.74 3.79
CA LEU A 45 12.19 13.83 4.11
C LEU A 45 11.63 12.42 4.33
N THR A 46 11.58 12.00 5.60
CA THR A 46 10.96 10.75 6.01
C THR A 46 9.45 10.88 5.91
N PHE A 47 8.85 10.21 4.92
CA PHE A 47 7.42 9.98 4.90
C PHE A 47 7.07 9.04 6.05
N VAL A 48 6.53 9.60 7.14
CA VAL A 48 5.90 8.81 8.19
C VAL A 48 4.62 8.23 7.61
N ASP A 49 4.40 6.92 7.74
CA ASP A 49 3.16 6.32 7.27
C ASP A 49 2.02 6.81 8.17
N SER A 50 0.98 7.40 7.57
CA SER A 50 -0.14 7.99 8.33
C SER A 50 -0.86 7.00 9.25
N SER A 51 -0.63 5.68 9.10
CA SER A 51 -1.12 4.66 10.02
C SER A 51 -0.49 4.73 11.43
N GLU A 52 0.63 5.44 11.62
CA GLU A 52 1.18 5.82 12.94
C GLU A 52 0.45 7.02 13.57
N MET A 53 -0.20 7.87 12.77
CA MET A 53 -1.00 9.01 13.27
C MET A 53 -2.47 8.66 13.51
N ALA A 54 -2.92 7.47 13.10
CA ALA A 54 -4.23 6.96 13.48
C ALA A 54 -4.26 6.61 14.97
N GLY A 55 -5.38 6.93 15.65
CA GLY A 55 -5.53 6.71 17.10
C GLY A 55 -5.46 5.23 17.49
N SER A 56 -5.36 4.96 18.79
CA SER A 56 -5.28 3.59 19.29
C SER A 56 -6.53 2.76 19.00
N CYS A 57 -6.35 1.48 18.63
CA CYS A 57 -7.44 0.57 18.32
C CYS A 57 -8.44 0.39 19.47
N ARG A 58 -7.99 0.47 20.74
CA ARG A 58 -8.88 0.48 21.91
C ARG A 58 -9.91 1.61 21.91
N LEU A 59 -9.60 2.75 21.28
CA LEU A 59 -10.50 3.91 21.14
C LEU A 59 -11.38 3.80 19.88
N GLU A 60 -10.92 3.11 18.83
CA GLU A 60 -11.68 2.89 17.60
C GLU A 60 -12.81 1.87 17.77
N ILE A 61 -12.51 0.68 18.33
CA ILE A 61 -13.46 -0.46 18.40
C ILE A 61 -13.76 -0.92 19.83
N GLY A 62 -13.20 -0.26 20.84
CA GLY A 62 -13.34 -0.64 22.24
C GLY A 62 -12.30 -1.67 22.70
N ASP A 63 -12.06 -1.66 24.01
CA ASP A 63 -10.96 -2.35 24.68
C ASP A 63 -11.08 -3.90 24.63
N GLU A 64 -12.30 -4.46 24.59
CA GLU A 64 -12.51 -5.91 24.45
C GLU A 64 -12.23 -6.40 23.02
N GLU A 65 -12.79 -5.74 21.99
CA GLU A 65 -12.59 -6.13 20.59
C GLU A 65 -11.15 -5.87 20.14
N ALA A 66 -10.53 -4.78 20.58
CA ALA A 66 -9.10 -4.52 20.35
C ALA A 66 -8.22 -5.65 20.92
N ARG A 67 -8.54 -6.18 22.11
CA ARG A 67 -7.84 -7.36 22.65
C ARG A 67 -8.05 -8.62 21.82
N LYS A 68 -9.27 -8.87 21.32
CA LYS A 68 -9.55 -10.02 20.44
C LYS A 68 -8.76 -9.92 19.13
N LEU A 69 -8.71 -8.73 18.54
CA LEU A 69 -7.93 -8.43 17.33
C LEU A 69 -6.42 -8.61 17.56
N VAL A 70 -5.87 -8.04 18.64
CA VAL A 70 -4.46 -8.21 19.01
C VAL A 70 -4.11 -9.67 19.26
N LYS A 71 -4.96 -10.43 19.96
CA LYS A 71 -4.75 -11.87 20.16
C LYS A 71 -4.65 -12.62 18.83
N ARG A 72 -5.49 -12.27 17.83
CA ARG A 72 -5.43 -12.85 16.48
C ARG A 72 -4.14 -12.48 15.75
N CYS A 73 -3.73 -11.21 15.85
CA CYS A 73 -2.45 -10.72 15.31
C CYS A 73 -1.26 -11.50 15.87
N THR A 74 -1.16 -11.66 17.19
CA THR A 74 -0.04 -12.35 17.85
C THR A 74 0.04 -13.85 17.51
N LEU A 75 -1.07 -14.51 17.17
CA LEU A 75 -1.08 -15.91 16.75
C LEU A 75 -0.47 -16.14 15.35
N LEU A 76 -0.55 -15.13 14.48
CA LEU A 76 -0.10 -15.19 13.08
C LEU A 76 1.29 -14.59 12.89
N SER A 77 1.67 -13.63 13.73
CA SER A 77 2.85 -12.80 13.53
C SER A 77 4.14 -13.45 14.07
N PRO A 78 5.31 -13.22 13.45
CA PRO A 78 6.60 -13.68 13.99
C PRO A 78 6.88 -13.12 15.40
N PRO A 79 7.71 -13.79 16.23
CA PRO A 79 7.99 -13.37 17.61
C PRO A 79 8.85 -12.09 17.75
N THR A 80 9.19 -11.41 16.65
CA THR A 80 10.13 -10.28 16.60
C THR A 80 9.46 -8.93 16.82
N HIS A 81 8.67 -8.79 17.89
CA HIS A 81 7.90 -7.58 18.23
C HIS A 81 7.07 -7.00 17.06
N PRO A 82 6.05 -7.74 16.57
CA PRO A 82 5.11 -7.24 15.57
C PRO A 82 4.21 -6.13 16.15
N PRO A 83 3.55 -5.30 15.32
CA PRO A 83 2.69 -4.19 15.77
C PRO A 83 1.35 -4.62 16.41
N CYS A 84 1.28 -5.82 16.97
CA CYS A 84 0.11 -6.38 17.65
C CYS A 84 -0.07 -5.77 19.05
N HIS A 85 -0.50 -4.52 19.14
CA HIS A 85 -0.75 -3.83 20.41
C HIS A 85 -2.02 -2.96 20.37
N VAL A 86 -2.79 -2.91 21.47
CA VAL A 86 -4.09 -2.21 21.51
C VAL A 86 -3.98 -0.68 21.41
N ASP A 87 -2.77 -0.15 21.62
CA ASP A 87 -2.44 1.27 21.47
C ASP A 87 -2.01 1.67 20.05
N ASN A 88 -1.71 0.69 19.18
CA ASN A 88 -1.54 0.94 17.76
C ASN A 88 -2.92 1.05 17.09
N SER A 89 -2.99 1.67 15.92
CA SER A 89 -4.24 1.80 15.16
C SER A 89 -4.78 0.45 14.70
N CYS A 90 -6.11 0.31 14.63
CA CYS A 90 -6.73 -0.95 14.19
C CYS A 90 -6.27 -1.29 12.76
N LYS A 91 -6.11 -0.28 11.89
CA LYS A 91 -5.54 -0.45 10.55
C LYS A 91 -4.18 -1.16 10.59
N MET A 92 -3.25 -0.70 11.42
CA MET A 92 -1.90 -1.31 11.52
C MET A 92 -1.96 -2.77 11.97
N ILE A 93 -2.83 -3.09 12.93
CA ILE A 93 -3.03 -4.47 13.43
C ILE A 93 -3.68 -5.36 12.35
N HIS A 94 -4.63 -4.82 11.59
CA HIS A 94 -5.27 -5.52 10.46
C HIS A 94 -4.29 -5.77 9.30
N ASP A 95 -3.46 -4.80 8.95
CA ASP A 95 -2.46 -4.92 7.89
C ASP A 95 -1.39 -5.97 8.25
N GLU A 96 -0.98 -6.05 9.53
CA GLU A 96 -0.06 -7.09 10.01
C GLU A 96 -0.68 -8.49 9.93
N ILE A 97 -1.96 -8.65 10.30
CA ILE A 97 -2.68 -9.92 10.12
C ILE A 97 -2.70 -10.32 8.64
N LYS A 98 -3.05 -9.38 7.75
CA LYS A 98 -3.07 -9.61 6.30
C LYS A 98 -1.69 -10.04 5.80
N ARG A 99 -0.63 -9.30 6.15
CA ARG A 99 0.77 -9.57 5.78
C ARG A 99 1.22 -10.96 6.27
N ALA A 100 0.88 -11.32 7.50
CA ALA A 100 1.22 -12.62 8.06
C ALA A 100 0.53 -13.77 7.31
N CYS A 101 -0.77 -13.62 7.01
CA CYS A 101 -1.53 -14.61 6.23
C CYS A 101 -1.01 -14.76 4.78
N GLU A 102 -0.61 -13.67 4.14
CA GLU A 102 -0.04 -13.68 2.77
C GLU A 102 1.34 -14.36 2.69
N GLN A 103 2.06 -14.49 3.81
CA GLN A 103 3.37 -15.15 3.89
C GLN A 103 3.28 -16.65 4.23
N LEU A 104 2.08 -17.19 4.45
CA LEU A 104 1.91 -18.62 4.73
C LEU A 104 2.16 -19.47 3.47
N PRO A 105 2.77 -20.66 3.60
CA PRO A 105 3.10 -21.50 2.46
C PRO A 105 1.84 -22.01 1.75
N ILE A 106 1.77 -21.79 0.44
CA ILE A 106 0.58 -22.04 -0.42
C ILE A 106 0.03 -23.48 -0.33
N ASN A 107 0.87 -24.45 0.04
CA ASN A 107 0.48 -25.87 0.20
C ASN A 107 0.00 -26.24 1.63
N ARG A 108 -0.29 -25.26 2.50
CA ARG A 108 -0.83 -25.46 3.84
C ARG A 108 -2.26 -24.90 3.90
N GLN A 109 -3.14 -25.61 4.61
CA GLN A 109 -4.48 -25.10 4.92
C GLN A 109 -4.37 -23.80 5.75
N LEU A 110 -5.03 -22.74 5.29
CA LEU A 110 -4.95 -21.43 5.92
C LEU A 110 -5.55 -21.49 7.35
N PRO A 111 -4.90 -20.91 8.38
CA PRO A 111 -5.44 -20.83 9.73
C PRO A 111 -6.79 -20.09 9.76
N ALA A 112 -7.67 -20.44 10.69
CA ALA A 112 -8.97 -19.80 10.85
C ALA A 112 -8.84 -18.30 11.17
N GLU A 113 -7.72 -17.90 11.78
CA GLU A 113 -7.34 -16.54 12.12
C GLU A 113 -7.14 -15.63 10.90
N CYS A 114 -7.04 -16.19 9.69
CA CYS A 114 -6.93 -15.47 8.43
C CYS A 114 -8.29 -15.24 7.72
N GLY A 115 -9.40 -15.71 8.29
CA GLY A 115 -10.77 -15.56 7.76
C GLY A 115 -11.70 -14.76 8.66
#